data_AF-A0A9Q4HYH5-F1
#
_entry.id   AF-A0A9Q4HYH5-F1
#
_cell.length_a   1.000
_cell.length_b   1.000
_cell.length_c   1.000
_cell.angle_alpha   90.00
_cell.angle_beta   90.00
_cell.angle_gamma   90.00
#
_symmetry.space_group_name_H-M   'P 1'
#
loop_
_entity.id
_entity.type
_entity.pdbx_description
1 polymer ?
#
loop_
_entity_poly.entity_id
_entity_poly.type
_entity_poly.pdbx_seq_one_letter_code
_entity_poly.pdbx_strand_id
1 'polypeptide(L)' 'DQLHTGRYYIKKFLADWFQLSKEELSPFLTFYESDAAVEHLFRVACGLDSMVIGETQILGQVRDSFKTAQQEKTIGTIF' A
#
# COMPACT_ATOMS: atom_id res chain seq x y z
N ASP A 1 -3.81 11.35 17.62
CA ASP A 1 -4.29 11.48 16.23
C ASP A 1 -4.25 10.08 15.60
N GLN A 2 -5.32 9.69 14.90
CA GLN A 2 -5.47 8.37 14.29
C GLN A 2 -4.38 8.07 13.24
N LEU A 3 -3.88 9.07 12.53
CA LEU A 3 -2.84 8.92 11.50
C LEU A 3 -1.49 8.55 12.12
N HIS A 4 -1.03 9.31 13.13
CA HIS A 4 0.17 8.95 13.89
C HIS A 4 0.08 7.54 14.50
N THR A 5 -1.10 7.15 15.01
CA THR A 5 -1.34 5.82 15.55
C THR A 5 -1.25 4.73 14.47
N GLY A 6 -1.87 4.94 13.31
CA GLY A 6 -1.80 4.00 12.18
C GLY A 6 -0.37 3.80 11.67
N ARG A 7 0.37 4.89 11.45
CA ARG A 7 1.79 4.83 11.05
C ARG A 7 2.64 4.05 12.06
N TYR A 8 2.40 4.24 13.35
CA TYR A 8 3.11 3.49 14.40
C TYR A 8 2.87 1.98 14.31
N TYR A 9 1.61 1.55 14.19
CA TYR A 9 1.28 0.13 14.13
C TYR A 9 1.76 -0.54 12.84
N ILE A 10 1.66 0.14 11.69
CA ILE A 10 2.19 -0.37 10.42
C ILE A 10 3.71 -0.56 10.52
N LYS A 11 4.44 0.46 11.00
CA LYS A 11 5.90 0.36 11.21
C LYS A 11 6.26 -0.79 12.14
N LYS A 12 5.54 -0.93 13.25
CA LYS A 12 5.77 -2.02 14.20
C LYS A 12 5.52 -3.39 13.56
N PHE A 13 4.41 -3.57 12.86
CA PHE A 13 4.08 -4.82 12.19
C PHE A 13 5.17 -5.21 11.19
N LEU A 14 5.60 -4.29 10.32
CA LEU A 14 6.63 -4.57 9.33
C LEU A 14 8.00 -4.85 9.97
N ALA A 15 8.38 -4.08 10.99
CA ALA A 15 9.62 -4.31 11.75
C ALA A 15 9.64 -5.71 12.39
N ASP A 16 8.55 -6.09 13.05
CA ASP A 16 8.40 -7.41 13.68
C ASP A 16 8.42 -8.53 12.62
N TRP A 17 7.76 -8.32 11.47
CA TRP A 17 7.68 -9.30 10.38
C TRP A 17 9.05 -9.55 9.72
N PHE A 18 9.77 -8.48 9.40
CA PHE A 18 11.09 -8.57 8.77
C PHE A 18 12.23 -8.79 9.75
N GLN A 19 11.95 -8.79 11.07
CA GLN A 19 12.96 -8.91 12.13
C GLN A 19 14.02 -7.80 12.06
N LEU A 20 13.58 -6.58 11.76
CA LEU A 20 14.41 -5.37 11.71
C LEU A 20 13.97 -4.39 12.80
N SER A 21 14.87 -3.52 13.24
CA SER A 21 14.48 -2.37 14.05
C SER A 21 13.63 -1.39 13.24
N LYS A 22 12.85 -0.56 13.92
CA LYS A 22 12.06 0.50 13.26
C LYS A 22 12.97 1.54 12.62
N GLU A 23 14.15 1.74 13.20
CA GLU A 23 15.17 2.68 12.77
C GLU A 23 15.81 2.21 11.46
N GLU A 24 16.08 0.90 11.32
CA GLU A 24 16.58 0.31 10.07
C GLU A 24 15.55 0.38 8.95
N LEU A 25 14.26 0.17 9.26
CA LEU A 25 13.20 0.17 8.26
C LEU A 25 12.77 1.58 7.82
N SER A 26 12.81 2.55 8.73
CA SER A 26 12.22 3.89 8.53
C SER A 26 12.71 4.65 7.28
N PRO A 27 13.99 4.59 6.86
CA PRO A 27 14.45 5.26 5.64
C PRO A 27 13.82 4.73 4.35
N PHE A 28 13.27 3.51 4.37
CA PHE A 28 12.70 2.84 3.20
C PHE A 28 11.17 2.90 3.15
N LEU A 29 10.54 3.56 4.13
CA LEU A 29 9.09 3.68 4.21
C LEU A 29 8.61 5.05 3.76
N THR A 30 7.71 5.05 2.77
CA THR A 30 6.98 6.24 2.35
C THR A 30 5.52 6.13 2.79
N PHE A 31 4.97 7.22 3.33
CA PHE A 31 3.59 7.30 3.78
C PHE A 31 2.83 8.33 2.96
N TYR A 32 1.70 7.91 2.39
CA TYR A 32 0.74 8.76 1.70
C TYR A 32 -0.61 8.65 2.40
N GLU A 33 -1.39 9.73 2.41
CA GLU A 33 -2.68 9.82 3.11
C GLU A 33 -3.73 10.49 2.22
N SER A 34 -4.99 10.12 2.42
CA SER A 34 -6.15 10.65 1.68
C SER A 34 -5.88 10.70 0.16
N ASP A 35 -6.04 11.85 -0.48
CA ASP A 35 -5.91 12.02 -1.92
C ASP A 35 -4.52 11.63 -2.44
N ALA A 36 -3.45 11.88 -1.66
CA ALA A 36 -2.09 11.52 -2.06
C ALA A 36 -1.91 10.00 -2.15
N ALA A 37 -2.62 9.23 -1.31
CA ALA A 37 -2.58 7.77 -1.37
C ALA A 37 -3.28 7.25 -2.63
N VAL A 38 -4.41 7.85 -3.00
CA VAL A 38 -5.17 7.50 -4.22
C VAL A 38 -4.38 7.85 -5.46
N GLU A 39 -3.77 9.04 -5.51
CA GLU A 39 -2.92 9.48 -6.61
C GLU A 39 -1.73 8.53 -6.82
N HIS A 40 -1.01 8.21 -5.74
CA HIS A 40 0.12 7.29 -5.80
C HIS A 40 -0.29 5.90 -6.30
N LEU A 41 -1.40 5.36 -5.79
CA LEU A 41 -1.93 4.07 -6.24
C LEU A 41 -2.23 4.08 -7.75
N PHE A 42 -2.87 5.13 -8.27
CA PHE A 42 -3.17 5.20 -9.69
C PHE A 42 -1.92 5.36 -10.56
N ARG A 43 -0.94 6.17 -10.15
CA ARG A 43 0.34 6.30 -10.86
C ARG A 43 1.06 4.96 -11.01
N VAL A 44 1.11 4.20 -9.92
CA VAL A 44 1.72 2.86 -9.88
C VAL A 44 0.92 1.87 -10.74
N ALA A 45 -0.40 1.84 -10.60
CA ALA A 45 -1.26 0.91 -11.33
C ALA A 45 -1.30 1.17 -12.84
N CYS A 46 -1.22 2.42 -13.28
CA CYS A 46 -1.18 2.76 -14.71
C CYS A 46 0.21 2.57 -15.35
N GLY A 47 1.20 2.13 -14.56
CA GLY A 47 2.54 1.80 -15.04
C GLY A 47 3.36 3.02 -15.46
N LEU A 48 2.99 4.23 -15.03
CA LEU A 48 3.77 5.45 -15.27
C LEU A 48 5.14 5.40 -14.61
N ASP A 49 5.25 4.67 -13.50
CA ASP A 49 6.47 4.49 -12.74
C ASP A 49 7.10 3.09 -12.95
N SER A 50 6.67 2.34 -13.98
CA SER A 50 7.21 1.01 -14.30
C SER A 50 8.58 1.11 -14.99
N MET A 51 9.48 0.17 -14.68
CA MET A 51 10.78 0.04 -15.39
C MET A 51 10.61 -0.20 -16.89
N VAL A 52 9.50 -0.82 -17.29
CA VAL A 52 9.05 -0.96 -18.68
C VAL A 52 7.68 -0.28 -18.80
N ILE A 53 7.65 0.83 -19.54
CA ILE A 53 6.43 1.61 -19.75
C ILE A 53 5.37 0.72 -20.41
N GLY A 54 4.19 0.65 -19.79
CA GLY A 54 3.04 -0.09 -20.32
C GLY A 54 2.91 -1.54 -19.84
N GLU A 55 3.77 -2.02 -18.94
CA GLU A 55 3.53 -3.31 -18.26
C GLU A 55 2.29 -3.25 -17.37
N THR A 56 1.38 -4.20 -17.55
CA THR A 56 0.08 -4.26 -16.86
C THR A 56 0.07 -5.19 -15.65
N GLN A 57 1.24 -5.70 -15.24
CA GLN A 57 1.35 -6.66 -14.14
C GLN A 57 0.85 -6.07 -12.82
N ILE A 58 1.27 -4.84 -12.49
CA ILE A 58 0.85 -4.17 -11.25
C ILE A 58 -0.66 -3.89 -11.27
N LEU A 59 -1.22 -3.46 -12.40
CA LEU A 59 -2.67 -3.30 -12.57
C LEU A 59 -3.42 -4.61 -12.29
N GLY A 60 -2.90 -5.74 -12.80
CA GLY A 60 -3.42 -7.07 -12.53
C GLY A 60 -3.41 -7.40 -11.04
N GLN A 61 -2.28 -7.18 -10.37
CA GLN A 61 -2.12 -7.42 -8.93
C GLN A 61 -3.09 -6.59 -8.08
N VAL A 62 -3.27 -5.31 -8.41
CA VAL A 62 -4.22 -4.43 -7.72
C VAL A 62 -5.65 -4.94 -7.89
N ARG A 63 -6.05 -5.31 -9.12
CA ARG A 63 -7.37 -5.87 -9.40
C ARG A 63 -7.62 -7.16 -8.62
N ASP A 64 -6.65 -8.05 -8.58
CA ASP A 64 -6.80 -9.36 -7.94
C ASP A 64 -6.83 -9.23 -6.39
N SER A 65 -6.07 -8.28 -5.85
CA SER A 65 -6.13 -7.88 -4.43
C SER A 65 -7.50 -7.31 -4.06
N PHE A 66 -8.08 -6.45 -4.91
CA PHE A 66 -9.42 -5.91 -4.70
C PHE A 66 -10.49 -7.03 -4.70
N LYS A 67 -10.42 -7.96 -5.65
CA LYS A 67 -11.34 -9.11 -5.70
C LYS A 67 -11.24 -9.97 -4.45
N THR A 68 -10.02 -10.22 -3.97
CA THR A 68 -9.79 -10.97 -2.73
C THR A 68 -10.42 -10.24 -1.54
N ALA A 69 -10.14 -8.96 -1.38
CA ALA A 69 -10.70 -8.15 -0.28
C ALA A 69 -12.24 -8.09 -0.34
N GLN A 70 -12.82 -8.05 -1.55
CA GLN A 70 -14.28 -8.09 -1.74
C GLN A 70 -14.87 -9.43 -1.28
N GLN A 71 -14.25 -10.55 -1.65
CA GLN A 71 -14.68 -11.89 -1.22
C GLN A 71 -14.61 -12.04 0.30
N GLU A 72 -13.56 -11.51 0.91
CA GLU A 72 -13.36 -11.49 2.36
C GLU A 72 -14.19 -10.41 3.10
N LYS A 73 -14.95 -9.59 2.37
CA LYS A 73 -15.77 -8.48 2.91
C LYS A 73 -14.98 -7.45 3.72
N THR A 74 -13.74 -7.18 3.31
CA THR A 74 -12.83 -6.24 3.98
C THR A 74 -12.65 -4.90 3.28
N ILE A 75 -13.33 -4.68 2.14
CA ILE A 75 -13.29 -3.40 1.39
C ILE A 75 -14.09 -2.25 2.03
N GLY A 76 -14.70 -2.49 3.21
CA GLY A 76 -15.56 -1.51 3.88
C GLY A 76 -16.97 -1.43 3.25
N THR A 77 -17.61 -0.26 3.36
CA THR A 77 -19.03 -0.04 3.00
C THR A 77 -19.29 0.15 1.50
N ILE A 78 -18.31 -0.15 0.64
CA ILE A 78 -18.52 -0.11 -0.81
C ILE A 78 -19.26 -1.38 -1.23
N PHE A 79 -20.59 -1.29 -1.22
CA PHE A 79 -21.52 -2.32 -1.71
C PHE A 79 -21.93 -2.04 -3.15
#